data_AF-A0A450ZQ69-F1
#
_entry.id   AF-A0A450ZQ69-F1
#
_cell.length_a   1.000
_cell.length_b   1.000
_cell.length_c   1.000
_cell.angle_alpha   90.00
_cell.angle_beta   90.00
_cell.angle_gamma   90.00
#
_symmetry.space_group_name_H-M   'P 1'
#
loop_
_entity.id
_entity.type
_entity.pdbx_description
1 polymer ?
#
loop_
_entity_poly.entity_id
_entity_poly.type
_entity_poly.pdbx_seq_one_letter_code
_entity_poly.pdbx_strand_id
1 'polypeptide(L)'
;MNNREIIRDYHEATKHHFRRYAKSLGYLDWAIQPNPFREFTGTQFIALPLQERDESARYEDIFVSGKIPATELSQESIGKFFEYSLAISAWKQSGASQWALRINPSSGNLHPTEGYCILPALNGINRFPSVYHYAPEKHGLEIRAEFSQKTWALLPPDIFLVGLSSISWREAWKYGERAFRYCQHDCGHAYMALDVATRMLGWRISLLHTVSDQEISAALGLDRSREFNSNEEEIPELLIAVQLKPQDKTAQYTIPDDFFPGILDGKWFGTANTLSESHHDWPLIRLAAQATRKPKTIEKLPDDSISESDRKTTPENYSLDYEQGLSAYQVIKKRRSAVSMDAVTTLAERAFYRILLRVAASRQNLPWSPKIHLALFVHRIDSLAPGLYMLVRDPAAYVELKEITHQHFHWEKPSGCPANLELYLLQAGDLTDIAKTISCTQDIAGDSAFSLGMIARFQPSIETHGAWFYKRILWESGMIGQILYLEAEAFGLSGTGIGCFFDDAVHDMLGFSGTDFQSVYHFTVGGALVDPRLVTLPAYTR
;
A
#
# COMPACT_ATOMS: atom_id res chain seq x y z
N MET A 1 -26.32 -15.38 3.42
CA MET A 1 -25.39 -15.28 2.26
C MET A 1 -24.01 -15.65 2.76
N ASN A 2 -23.26 -16.45 2.01
CA ASN A 2 -21.91 -16.87 2.40
C ASN A 2 -20.94 -15.67 2.27
N ASN A 3 -20.03 -15.44 3.22
CA ASN A 3 -19.07 -14.31 3.15
C ASN A 3 -18.26 -14.31 1.84
N ARG A 4 -17.93 -15.50 1.29
CA ARG A 4 -17.22 -15.60 -0.01
C ARG A 4 -18.07 -15.09 -1.16
N GLU A 5 -19.36 -15.41 -1.15
CA GLU A 5 -20.34 -14.95 -2.14
C GLU A 5 -20.52 -13.44 -2.07
N ILE A 6 -20.66 -12.87 -0.86
CA ILE A 6 -20.74 -11.41 -0.66
C ILE A 6 -19.55 -10.70 -1.31
N ILE A 7 -18.34 -11.26 -1.22
CA ILE A 7 -17.14 -10.65 -1.81
C ILE A 7 -17.09 -10.80 -3.33
N ARG A 8 -17.55 -11.93 -3.88
CA ARG A 8 -17.69 -12.10 -5.33
C ARG A 8 -18.70 -11.08 -5.88
N ASP A 9 -19.85 -10.95 -5.22
CA ASP A 9 -20.90 -9.99 -5.59
C ASP A 9 -20.42 -8.55 -5.43
N TYR A 10 -19.71 -8.23 -4.36
CA TYR A 10 -19.10 -6.92 -4.16
C TYR A 10 -18.10 -6.60 -5.27
N HIS A 11 -17.21 -7.55 -5.60
CA HIS A 11 -16.26 -7.36 -6.68
C HIS A 11 -17.01 -7.10 -7.99
N GLU A 12 -17.93 -7.96 -8.39
CA GLU A 12 -18.70 -7.80 -9.62
C GLU A 12 -19.48 -6.47 -9.69
N ALA A 13 -20.21 -6.13 -8.62
CA ALA A 13 -21.02 -4.90 -8.58
C ALA A 13 -20.18 -3.63 -8.73
N THR A 14 -18.94 -3.66 -8.22
CA THR A 14 -18.03 -2.51 -8.19
C THR A 14 -17.08 -2.44 -9.38
N LYS A 15 -17.18 -3.32 -10.38
CA LYS A 15 -16.46 -3.20 -11.64
C LYS A 15 -16.87 -1.93 -12.41
N HIS A 16 -15.95 -1.41 -13.22
CA HIS A 16 -16.30 -0.50 -14.31
C HIS A 16 -16.45 -1.28 -15.62
N HIS A 17 -17.42 -0.89 -16.43
CA HIS A 17 -17.63 -1.38 -17.78
C HIS A 17 -17.74 -0.18 -18.73
N PHE A 18 -17.50 -0.39 -20.03
CA PHE A 18 -17.57 0.66 -21.05
C PHE A 18 -18.84 1.51 -21.01
N ARG A 19 -19.97 0.91 -20.63
CA ARG A 19 -21.29 1.57 -20.60
C ARG A 19 -21.77 1.92 -19.19
N ARG A 20 -21.01 1.56 -18.15
CA ARG A 20 -21.42 1.70 -16.75
C ARG A 20 -20.19 1.75 -15.84
N TYR A 21 -19.91 2.91 -15.26
CA TYR A 21 -18.97 3.00 -14.14
C TYR A 21 -19.60 2.43 -12.86
N ALA A 22 -18.76 1.99 -11.91
CA ALA A 22 -19.18 1.68 -10.55
C ALA A 22 -19.99 2.83 -9.95
N LYS A 23 -21.02 2.50 -9.16
CA LYS A 23 -21.99 3.47 -8.68
C LYS A 23 -21.36 4.45 -7.69
N SER A 24 -21.59 5.74 -7.95
CA SER A 24 -21.26 6.88 -7.09
C SER A 24 -22.39 7.91 -7.20
N LEU A 25 -22.27 9.07 -6.56
CA LEU A 25 -23.27 10.14 -6.65
C LEU A 25 -23.34 10.78 -8.06
N GLY A 26 -22.28 10.64 -8.87
CA GLY A 26 -22.16 11.32 -10.16
C GLY A 26 -21.75 12.80 -10.05
N TYR A 27 -21.65 13.35 -8.84
CA TYR A 27 -21.12 14.67 -8.53
C TYR A 27 -20.40 14.63 -7.16
N LEU A 28 -19.70 15.71 -6.80
CA LEU A 28 -19.07 15.85 -5.48
C LEU A 28 -19.93 16.75 -4.59
N ASP A 29 -20.41 16.21 -3.48
CA ASP A 29 -21.11 16.99 -2.46
C ASP A 29 -20.08 17.62 -1.50
N TRP A 30 -19.65 18.84 -1.82
CA TRP A 30 -18.62 19.54 -1.06
C TRP A 30 -19.05 19.92 0.36
N ALA A 31 -20.36 20.00 0.66
CA ALA A 31 -20.85 20.35 1.99
C ALA A 31 -20.54 19.26 3.03
N ILE A 32 -20.38 18.02 2.57
CA ILE A 32 -20.10 16.85 3.41
C ILE A 32 -18.70 16.29 3.18
N GLN A 33 -17.82 17.05 2.53
CA GLN A 33 -16.44 16.60 2.28
C GLN A 33 -15.77 16.25 3.63
N PRO A 34 -15.26 15.02 3.79
CA PRO A 34 -14.72 14.60 5.06
C PRO A 34 -13.41 15.30 5.36
N ASN A 35 -13.22 15.67 6.63
CA ASN A 35 -11.94 16.12 7.14
C ASN A 35 -10.88 15.03 6.87
N PRO A 36 -9.77 15.36 6.17
CA PRO A 36 -8.71 14.40 5.87
C PRO A 36 -7.87 14.04 7.11
N PHE A 37 -8.10 14.66 8.26
CA PHE A 37 -7.35 14.43 9.49
C PHE A 37 -8.26 13.95 10.62
N ARG A 38 -7.95 12.76 11.17
CA ARG A 38 -8.53 12.29 12.42
C ARG A 38 -7.77 12.97 13.56
N GLU A 39 -8.50 13.37 14.58
CA GLU A 39 -7.94 13.86 15.83
C GLU A 39 -8.74 13.28 16.98
N PHE A 40 -8.09 13.06 18.12
CA PHE A 40 -8.75 12.58 19.33
C PHE A 40 -8.74 13.67 20.41
N THR A 41 -9.86 14.39 20.52
CA THR A 41 -10.03 15.47 21.49
C THR A 41 -9.98 14.93 22.91
N GLY A 42 -9.21 15.58 23.80
CA GLY A 42 -9.04 15.15 25.19
C GLY A 42 -7.89 14.16 25.42
N THR A 43 -7.12 13.85 24.37
CA THR A 43 -5.83 13.15 24.51
C THR A 43 -4.71 14.11 24.86
N GLN A 44 -3.63 13.59 25.44
CA GLN A 44 -2.37 14.31 25.51
C GLN A 44 -1.63 14.16 24.18
N PHE A 45 -1.19 15.29 23.62
CA PHE A 45 -0.44 15.36 22.36
C PHE A 45 1.07 15.49 22.60
N ILE A 46 1.86 14.77 21.81
CA ILE A 46 3.32 14.79 21.82
C ILE A 46 3.81 15.10 20.41
N ALA A 47 4.44 16.27 20.24
CA ALA A 47 5.08 16.62 18.97
C ALA A 47 6.28 15.69 18.71
N LEU A 48 6.41 15.23 17.46
CA LEU A 48 7.58 14.46 17.03
C LEU A 48 8.60 15.37 16.34
N PRO A 49 9.92 15.13 16.51
CA PRO A 49 10.95 15.90 15.82
C PRO A 49 10.92 15.67 14.30
N LEU A 50 10.93 16.77 13.54
CA LEU A 50 11.10 16.76 12.09
C LEU A 50 12.58 16.76 11.71
N GLN A 51 12.92 16.08 10.62
CA GLN A 51 14.26 16.08 10.06
C GLN A 51 14.58 17.39 9.34
N GLU A 52 15.64 18.05 9.79
CA GLU A 52 16.04 19.35 9.24
C GLU A 52 16.80 19.21 7.92
N ARG A 53 17.59 18.13 7.78
CA ARG A 53 18.53 17.87 6.69
C ARG A 53 18.40 16.44 6.17
N ASP A 54 18.82 16.25 4.93
CA ASP A 54 18.96 14.92 4.35
C ASP A 54 20.28 14.29 4.81
N GLU A 55 20.17 13.39 5.79
CA GLU A 55 21.26 12.56 6.30
C GLU A 55 21.03 11.08 5.98
N SER A 56 20.13 10.80 5.03
CA SER A 56 19.73 9.44 4.72
C SER A 56 20.77 8.71 3.86
N ALA A 57 20.83 7.39 4.01
CA ALA A 57 21.60 6.55 3.10
C ALA A 57 21.03 6.61 1.67
N ARG A 58 21.80 6.09 0.71
CA ARG A 58 21.32 5.97 -0.67
C ARG A 58 20.06 5.09 -0.72
N TYR A 59 19.15 5.41 -1.64
CA TYR A 59 17.89 4.68 -1.76
C TYR A 59 18.13 3.18 -2.01
N GLU A 60 19.12 2.79 -2.80
CA GLU A 60 19.46 1.39 -3.03
C GLU A 60 19.94 0.65 -1.77
N ASP A 61 20.61 1.36 -0.86
CA ASP A 61 21.27 0.77 0.30
C ASP A 61 20.29 0.26 1.34
N ILE A 62 19.12 0.90 1.46
CA ILE A 62 18.08 0.49 2.42
C ILE A 62 17.46 -0.87 2.05
N PHE A 63 17.62 -1.32 0.80
CA PHE A 63 17.16 -2.64 0.35
C PHE A 63 18.21 -3.75 0.54
N VAL A 64 19.44 -3.40 0.92
CA VAL A 64 20.50 -4.38 1.19
C VAL A 64 20.44 -4.78 2.67
N SER A 65 20.33 -6.07 2.95
CA SER A 65 20.27 -6.55 4.34
C SER A 65 21.54 -6.22 5.10
N GLY A 66 21.40 -5.76 6.35
CA GLY A 66 22.51 -5.41 7.23
C GLY A 66 23.29 -4.14 6.85
N LYS A 67 22.99 -3.49 5.71
CA LYS A 67 23.76 -2.32 5.24
C LYS A 67 23.50 -1.06 6.05
N ILE A 68 22.27 -0.88 6.53
CA ILE A 68 21.90 0.25 7.39
C ILE A 68 22.00 -0.20 8.85
N PRO A 69 22.83 0.45 9.68
CA PRO A 69 22.92 0.11 11.10
C PRO A 69 21.60 0.40 11.82
N ALA A 70 21.22 -0.50 12.72
CA ALA A 70 20.02 -0.35 13.53
C ALA A 70 20.12 0.88 14.45
N THR A 71 19.16 1.80 14.31
CA THR A 71 19.02 2.97 15.18
C THR A 71 18.32 2.57 16.48
N GLU A 72 18.69 3.19 17.61
CA GLU A 72 17.99 2.96 18.87
C GLU A 72 16.56 3.53 18.85
N LEU A 73 15.65 2.92 19.62
CA LEU A 73 14.29 3.44 19.80
C LEU A 73 14.32 4.70 20.66
N SER A 74 13.88 5.81 20.11
CA SER A 74 13.82 7.13 20.76
C SER A 74 12.69 7.96 20.17
N GLN A 75 12.37 9.10 20.79
CA GLN A 75 11.42 10.06 20.21
C GLN A 75 11.85 10.53 18.81
N GLU A 76 13.16 10.68 18.58
CA GLU A 76 13.71 11.10 17.29
C GLU A 76 13.56 10.00 16.22
N SER A 77 13.85 8.73 16.55
CA SER A 77 13.71 7.65 15.57
C SER A 77 12.23 7.33 15.27
N ILE A 78 11.32 7.51 16.22
CA ILE A 78 9.86 7.47 15.98
C ILE A 78 9.41 8.65 15.10
N GLY A 79 9.95 9.85 15.31
CA GLY A 79 9.72 11.00 14.43
C GLY A 79 10.13 10.70 12.98
N LYS A 80 11.39 10.24 12.78
CA LYS A 80 11.91 9.79 11.48
C LYS A 80 11.01 8.72 10.85
N PHE A 81 10.62 7.71 11.62
CA PHE A 81 9.77 6.62 11.14
C PHE A 81 8.45 7.11 10.57
N PHE A 82 7.72 7.97 11.29
CA PHE A 82 6.46 8.51 10.81
C PHE A 82 6.62 9.58 9.73
N GLU A 83 7.71 10.38 9.78
CA GLU A 83 8.03 11.38 8.76
C GLU A 83 8.23 10.77 7.37
N TYR A 84 8.83 9.58 7.30
CA TYR A 84 9.13 8.88 6.05
C TYR A 84 8.09 7.81 5.68
N SER A 85 6.98 7.70 6.41
CA SER A 85 5.93 6.71 6.11
C SER A 85 4.55 7.33 5.91
N LEU A 86 4.06 8.11 6.87
CA LEU A 86 2.65 8.55 6.92
C LEU A 86 2.47 10.08 7.00
N ALA A 87 3.54 10.84 7.17
CA ALA A 87 3.50 12.29 7.28
C ALA A 87 3.02 13.01 6.00
N ILE A 88 2.72 14.30 6.16
CA ILE A 88 2.58 15.22 5.04
C ILE A 88 3.95 15.36 4.36
N SER A 89 3.97 15.27 3.03
CA SER A 89 5.16 15.43 2.21
C SER A 89 5.24 16.82 1.57
N ALA A 90 4.10 17.45 1.29
CA ALA A 90 3.95 18.83 0.87
C ALA A 90 2.47 19.25 0.92
N TRP A 91 2.21 20.55 0.80
CA TRP A 91 0.88 21.03 0.44
C TRP A 91 0.87 21.49 -1.01
N LYS A 92 -0.26 21.31 -1.68
CA LYS A 92 -0.53 21.89 -3.00
C LYS A 92 -1.58 22.97 -2.87
N GLN A 93 -1.41 24.03 -3.63
CA GLN A 93 -2.35 25.14 -3.66
C GLN A 93 -2.65 25.56 -5.10
N SER A 94 -3.93 25.83 -5.36
CA SER A 94 -4.44 26.43 -6.60
C SER A 94 -5.53 27.44 -6.23
N GLY A 95 -5.25 28.73 -6.46
CA GLY A 95 -6.13 29.80 -5.99
C GLY A 95 -6.32 29.75 -4.46
N ALA A 96 -7.58 29.67 -4.03
CA ALA A 96 -7.96 29.55 -2.61
C ALA A 96 -8.00 28.10 -2.09
N SER A 97 -7.92 27.10 -2.97
CA SER A 97 -7.96 25.69 -2.59
C SER A 97 -6.57 25.19 -2.24
N GLN A 98 -6.45 24.53 -1.09
CA GLN A 98 -5.21 23.92 -0.61
C GLN A 98 -5.48 22.48 -0.13
N TRP A 99 -4.58 21.56 -0.43
CA TRP A 99 -4.69 20.16 0.00
C TRP A 99 -3.33 19.56 0.36
N ALA A 100 -3.32 18.70 1.38
CA ALA A 100 -2.13 18.01 1.84
C ALA A 100 -1.83 16.80 0.95
N LEU A 101 -0.57 16.65 0.57
CA LEU A 101 -0.03 15.42 0.01
C LEU A 101 0.70 14.68 1.12
N ARG A 102 0.54 13.35 1.20
CA ARG A 102 1.26 12.51 2.16
C ARG A 102 2.41 11.77 1.49
N ILE A 103 3.23 11.10 2.31
CA ILE A 103 4.33 10.27 1.83
C ILE A 103 3.80 9.10 1.01
N ASN A 104 2.81 8.38 1.54
CA ASN A 104 2.02 7.42 0.78
C ASN A 104 0.96 8.13 -0.09
N PRO A 105 0.73 7.66 -1.33
CA PRO A 105 -0.34 8.14 -2.19
C PRO A 105 -1.70 7.67 -1.65
N SER A 106 -2.75 8.32 -2.12
CA SER A 106 -4.13 7.95 -1.82
C SER A 106 -5.03 8.22 -3.02
N SER A 107 -6.01 7.34 -3.22
CA SER A 107 -7.02 7.48 -4.26
C SER A 107 -7.74 8.83 -4.12
N GLY A 108 -7.59 9.70 -5.12
CA GLY A 108 -8.20 11.03 -5.08
C GLY A 108 -7.66 11.96 -3.99
N ASN A 109 -6.55 11.60 -3.34
CA ASN A 109 -5.96 12.33 -2.22
C ASN A 109 -6.90 12.44 -1.00
N LEU A 110 -7.62 11.36 -0.67
CA LEU A 110 -8.64 11.33 0.39
C LEU A 110 -8.13 10.77 1.72
N HIS A 111 -7.03 10.02 1.69
CA HIS A 111 -6.29 9.49 2.84
C HIS A 111 -7.19 8.75 3.85
N PRO A 112 -7.81 7.61 3.48
CA PRO A 112 -8.65 6.83 4.39
C PRO A 112 -7.85 6.13 5.49
N THR A 113 -6.55 5.91 5.30
CA THR A 113 -5.72 5.12 6.21
C THR A 113 -5.22 5.93 7.39
N GLU A 114 -5.54 5.49 8.60
CA GLU A 114 -5.02 6.03 9.86
C GLU A 114 -3.90 5.15 10.44
N GLY A 115 -2.95 5.79 11.12
CA GLY A 115 -1.76 5.16 11.67
C GLY A 115 -1.77 5.18 13.20
N TYR A 116 -1.41 4.04 13.79
CA TYR A 116 -1.28 3.87 15.23
C TYR A 116 0.04 3.21 15.58
N CYS A 117 0.58 3.47 16.76
CA CYS A 117 1.68 2.68 17.31
C CYS A 117 1.46 2.33 18.78
N ILE A 118 2.06 1.23 19.21
CA ILE A 118 2.06 0.77 20.60
C ILE A 118 3.52 0.70 21.03
N LEU A 119 3.91 1.61 21.92
CA LEU A 119 5.30 1.82 22.33
C LEU A 119 5.49 1.43 23.80
N PRO A 120 6.71 1.03 24.20
CA PRO A 120 7.06 0.90 25.61
C PRO A 120 6.98 2.26 26.30
N ALA A 121 7.15 2.27 27.63
CA ALA A 121 7.57 3.48 28.31
C ALA A 121 8.87 4.00 27.65
N LEU A 122 8.84 5.23 27.16
CA LEU A 122 9.93 5.82 26.39
C LEU A 122 10.13 7.28 26.80
N ASN A 123 11.37 7.62 27.15
CA ASN A 123 11.74 8.97 27.54
C ASN A 123 11.42 9.97 26.41
N GLY A 124 10.85 11.12 26.77
CA GLY A 124 10.37 12.12 25.81
C GLY A 124 9.01 11.83 25.18
N ILE A 125 8.47 10.61 25.32
CA ILE A 125 7.11 10.25 24.86
C ILE A 125 6.17 10.05 26.06
N ASN A 126 6.25 8.91 26.74
CA ASN A 126 5.44 8.64 27.93
C ASN A 126 6.13 7.70 28.91
N ARG A 127 5.82 7.85 30.20
CA ARG A 127 6.38 7.03 31.30
C ARG A 127 5.75 5.64 31.41
N PHE A 128 4.66 5.38 30.71
CA PHE A 128 3.98 4.10 30.66
C PHE A 128 3.99 3.54 29.23
N PRO A 129 3.96 2.21 29.05
CA PRO A 129 3.54 1.62 27.78
C PRO A 129 2.19 2.17 27.36
N SER A 130 2.04 2.49 26.07
CA SER A 130 0.87 3.23 25.61
C SER A 130 0.53 2.94 24.15
N VAL A 131 -0.75 3.11 23.83
CA VAL A 131 -1.28 3.13 22.46
C VAL A 131 -1.36 4.58 22.02
N TYR A 132 -0.91 4.87 20.81
CA TYR A 132 -0.89 6.20 20.23
C TYR A 132 -1.58 6.20 18.88
N HIS A 133 -2.37 7.23 18.61
CA HIS A 133 -2.76 7.62 17.27
C HIS A 133 -1.71 8.60 16.71
N TYR A 134 -1.29 8.42 15.46
CA TYR A 134 -0.39 9.35 14.79
C TYR A 134 -1.20 10.42 14.05
N ALA A 135 -1.07 11.69 14.47
CA ALA A 135 -1.74 12.83 13.87
C ALA A 135 -0.83 13.46 12.78
N PRO A 136 -1.07 13.18 11.48
CA PRO A 136 -0.16 13.58 10.41
C PRO A 136 -0.15 15.10 10.17
N GLU A 137 -1.24 15.82 10.46
CA GLU A 137 -1.33 17.28 10.27
C GLU A 137 -0.32 18.03 11.15
N LYS A 138 -0.13 17.57 12.38
CA LYS A 138 0.75 18.19 13.38
C LYS A 138 2.06 17.45 13.57
N HIS A 139 2.28 16.35 12.85
CA HIS A 139 3.40 15.43 13.02
C HIS A 139 3.64 15.08 14.49
N GLY A 140 2.69 14.35 15.09
CA GLY A 140 2.77 14.00 16.50
C GLY A 140 1.93 12.80 16.89
N LEU A 141 2.02 12.42 18.17
CA LEU A 141 1.31 11.30 18.75
C LEU A 141 0.26 11.78 19.74
N GLU A 142 -0.94 11.24 19.63
CA GLU A 142 -2.03 11.39 20.59
C GLU A 142 -2.09 10.13 21.47
N ILE A 143 -1.89 10.28 22.78
CA ILE A 143 -1.96 9.13 23.72
C ILE A 143 -3.42 8.68 23.83
N ARG A 144 -3.71 7.49 23.29
CA ARG A 144 -5.04 6.86 23.29
C ARG A 144 -5.25 5.93 24.48
N ALA A 145 -4.21 5.23 24.93
CA ALA A 145 -4.30 4.38 26.11
C ALA A 145 -2.97 4.30 26.86
N GLU A 146 -3.04 4.18 28.18
CA GLU A 146 -1.92 3.80 29.05
C GLU A 146 -2.21 2.43 29.67
N PHE A 147 -1.25 1.50 29.63
CA PHE A 147 -1.43 0.15 30.16
C PHE A 147 -0.21 -0.34 30.94
N SER A 148 -0.35 -1.48 31.61
CA SER A 148 0.64 -1.94 32.58
C SER A 148 1.95 -2.41 31.94
N GLN A 149 3.07 -2.22 32.64
CA GLN A 149 4.36 -2.80 32.26
C GLN A 149 4.31 -4.34 32.17
N LYS A 150 3.45 -4.98 32.97
CA LYS A 150 3.22 -6.43 32.93
C LYS A 150 2.64 -6.86 31.58
N THR A 151 1.67 -6.12 31.05
CA THR A 151 1.11 -6.35 29.71
C THR A 151 2.18 -6.15 28.64
N TRP A 152 2.96 -5.07 28.71
CA TRP A 152 4.05 -4.82 27.76
C TRP A 152 5.08 -5.95 27.74
N ALA A 153 5.44 -6.48 28.91
CA ALA A 153 6.42 -7.55 29.05
C ALA A 153 5.99 -8.90 28.41
N LEU A 154 4.74 -9.02 27.93
CA LEU A 154 4.29 -10.16 27.13
C LEU A 154 4.83 -10.10 25.68
N LEU A 155 5.17 -8.92 25.18
CA LEU A 155 5.73 -8.80 23.83
C LEU A 155 7.17 -9.34 23.78
N PRO A 156 7.58 -9.91 22.64
CA PRO A 156 8.99 -10.17 22.36
C PRO A 156 9.86 -8.92 22.60
N PRO A 157 11.12 -9.07 23.05
CA PRO A 157 12.02 -7.94 23.20
C PRO A 157 12.39 -7.31 21.85
N ASP A 158 12.87 -6.07 21.89
CA ASP A 158 13.37 -5.32 20.73
C ASP A 158 12.34 -5.15 19.59
N ILE A 159 11.04 -5.18 19.92
CA ILE A 159 9.97 -4.80 19.00
C ILE A 159 9.09 -3.69 19.57
N PHE A 160 8.40 -2.98 18.68
CA PHE A 160 7.18 -2.24 18.99
C PHE A 160 6.11 -2.56 17.95
N LEU A 161 4.85 -2.21 18.19
CA LEU A 161 3.77 -2.52 17.26
C LEU A 161 3.28 -1.26 16.52
N VAL A 162 2.89 -1.44 15.27
CA VAL A 162 2.25 -0.41 14.43
C VAL A 162 0.97 -0.99 13.86
N GLY A 163 -0.12 -0.24 13.93
CA GLY A 163 -1.41 -0.62 13.41
C GLY A 163 -1.89 0.34 12.33
N LEU A 164 -2.62 -0.19 11.35
CA LEU A 164 -3.36 0.61 10.37
C LEU A 164 -4.85 0.27 10.43
N SER A 165 -5.66 1.30 10.21
CA SER A 165 -7.12 1.20 10.05
C SER A 165 -7.55 2.02 8.82
N SER A 166 -8.80 1.86 8.39
CA SER A 166 -9.38 2.63 7.28
C SER A 166 -10.70 3.30 7.67
N ILE A 167 -10.84 4.58 7.34
CA ILE A 167 -12.12 5.31 7.39
C ILE A 167 -12.75 5.26 6.00
N SER A 168 -13.64 4.29 5.78
CA SER A 168 -14.22 4.05 4.45
C SER A 168 -15.01 5.24 3.89
N TRP A 169 -15.58 6.07 4.76
CA TRP A 169 -16.33 7.25 4.35
C TRP A 169 -15.49 8.26 3.56
N ARG A 170 -14.20 8.42 3.88
CA ARG A 170 -13.30 9.34 3.14
C ARG A 170 -13.26 9.02 1.65
N GLU A 171 -13.15 7.73 1.32
CA GLU A 171 -13.19 7.26 -0.07
C GLU A 171 -14.62 7.25 -0.63
N ALA A 172 -15.61 6.85 0.17
CA ALA A 172 -17.00 6.71 -0.28
C ALA A 172 -17.63 8.04 -0.70
N TRP A 173 -17.21 9.15 -0.08
CA TRP A 173 -17.61 10.50 -0.46
C TRP A 173 -17.41 10.77 -1.95
N LYS A 174 -16.29 10.30 -2.53
CA LYS A 174 -15.96 10.49 -3.94
C LYS A 174 -16.32 9.30 -4.82
N TYR A 175 -16.06 8.08 -4.33
CA TYR A 175 -16.02 6.88 -5.16
C TYR A 175 -17.20 5.94 -4.95
N GLY A 176 -18.12 6.26 -4.04
CA GLY A 176 -19.30 5.45 -3.76
C GLY A 176 -18.93 4.00 -3.46
N GLU A 177 -19.60 3.06 -4.12
CA GLU A 177 -19.51 1.63 -3.80
C GLU A 177 -18.10 1.04 -3.95
N ARG A 178 -17.25 1.62 -4.81
CA ARG A 178 -15.87 1.14 -5.07
C ARG A 178 -14.87 1.53 -3.97
N ALA A 179 -15.26 2.40 -3.05
CA ALA A 179 -14.40 2.95 -2.00
C ALA A 179 -13.71 1.90 -1.12
N PHE A 180 -14.37 0.77 -0.82
CA PHE A 180 -13.74 -0.27 -0.03
C PHE A 180 -12.48 -0.81 -0.72
N ARG A 181 -12.47 -0.96 -2.05
CA ARG A 181 -11.26 -1.37 -2.79
C ARG A 181 -10.12 -0.36 -2.61
N TYR A 182 -10.42 0.93 -2.76
CA TYR A 182 -9.43 2.01 -2.63
C TYR A 182 -8.85 2.11 -1.23
N CYS A 183 -9.65 1.92 -0.18
CA CYS A 183 -9.14 1.82 1.19
C CYS A 183 -8.07 0.73 1.32
N GLN A 184 -8.27 -0.42 0.68
CA GLN A 184 -7.32 -1.52 0.74
C GLN A 184 -6.05 -1.25 -0.08
N HIS A 185 -6.14 -0.64 -1.26
CA HIS A 185 -4.96 -0.22 -2.00
C HIS A 185 -4.12 0.80 -1.21
N ASP A 186 -4.79 1.81 -0.64
CA ASP A 186 -4.16 2.83 0.19
C ASP A 186 -3.47 2.23 1.44
N CYS A 187 -4.11 1.24 2.08
CA CYS A 187 -3.51 0.47 3.18
C CYS A 187 -2.25 -0.29 2.72
N GLY A 188 -2.28 -0.90 1.53
CA GLY A 188 -1.10 -1.53 0.93
C GLY A 188 0.04 -0.56 0.64
N HIS A 189 -0.29 0.64 0.15
CA HIS A 189 0.69 1.71 -0.04
C HIS A 189 1.32 2.15 1.28
N ALA A 190 0.50 2.33 2.32
CA ALA A 190 0.96 2.70 3.66
C ALA A 190 1.84 1.60 4.28
N TYR A 191 1.47 0.33 4.16
CA TYR A 191 2.27 -0.81 4.63
C TYR A 191 3.70 -0.78 4.06
N MET A 192 3.81 -0.57 2.74
CA MET A 192 5.11 -0.52 2.08
C MET A 192 5.89 0.76 2.41
N ALA A 193 5.19 1.88 2.65
CA ALA A 193 5.84 3.11 3.13
C ALA A 193 6.43 2.93 4.53
N LEU A 194 5.72 2.23 5.43
CA LEU A 194 6.23 1.84 6.75
C LEU A 194 7.46 0.94 6.63
N ASP A 195 7.41 -0.09 5.78
CA ASP A 195 8.57 -0.96 5.53
C ASP A 195 9.78 -0.12 5.08
N VAL A 196 9.65 0.71 4.05
CA VAL A 196 10.75 1.56 3.57
C VAL A 196 11.28 2.49 4.67
N ALA A 197 10.41 3.10 5.48
CA ALA A 197 10.82 3.94 6.60
C ALA A 197 11.60 3.15 7.67
N THR A 198 11.20 1.91 7.98
CA THR A 198 11.97 1.06 8.91
C THR A 198 13.37 0.73 8.36
N ARG A 199 13.50 0.52 7.05
CA ARG A 199 14.78 0.21 6.41
C ARG A 199 15.78 1.35 6.52
N MET A 200 15.31 2.60 6.46
CA MET A 200 16.14 3.79 6.69
C MET A 200 16.71 3.85 8.11
N LEU A 201 16.07 3.18 9.07
CA LEU A 201 16.47 3.13 10.47
C LEU A 201 17.22 1.83 10.83
N GLY A 202 17.51 0.97 9.85
CA GLY A 202 18.10 -0.35 10.07
C GLY A 202 17.16 -1.33 10.79
N TRP A 203 15.86 -1.03 10.80
CA TRP A 203 14.79 -1.87 11.35
C TRP A 203 14.16 -2.74 10.25
N ARG A 204 13.27 -3.65 10.65
CA ARG A 204 12.43 -4.44 9.74
C ARG A 204 11.00 -4.52 10.24
N ILE A 205 10.06 -4.78 9.34
CA ILE A 205 8.69 -5.08 9.71
C ILE A 205 8.35 -6.55 9.49
N SER A 206 7.43 -7.05 10.32
CA SER A 206 6.77 -8.34 10.16
C SER A 206 5.28 -8.18 10.35
N LEU A 207 4.50 -8.55 9.34
CA LEU A 207 3.04 -8.57 9.43
C LEU A 207 2.58 -9.64 10.42
N LEU A 208 1.81 -9.24 11.43
CA LEU A 208 1.22 -10.16 12.42
C LEU A 208 -0.01 -10.84 11.83
N HIS A 209 0.17 -11.66 10.80
CA HIS A 209 -0.92 -12.22 9.99
C HIS A 209 -1.86 -13.18 10.73
N THR A 210 -1.50 -13.68 11.91
CA THR A 210 -2.34 -14.58 12.72
C THR A 210 -3.42 -13.85 13.52
N VAL A 211 -3.22 -12.55 13.79
CA VAL A 211 -4.17 -11.75 14.58
C VAL A 211 -5.50 -11.59 13.85
N SER A 212 -6.56 -11.52 14.63
CA SER A 212 -7.93 -11.25 14.18
C SER A 212 -8.21 -9.75 14.10
N ASP A 213 -9.22 -9.38 13.33
CA ASP A 213 -9.70 -7.99 13.28
C ASP A 213 -10.21 -7.51 14.65
N GLN A 214 -10.70 -8.41 15.50
CA GLN A 214 -11.10 -8.10 16.86
C GLN A 214 -9.89 -7.76 17.75
N GLU A 215 -8.80 -8.51 17.63
CA GLU A 215 -7.55 -8.23 18.36
C GLU A 215 -6.91 -6.92 17.88
N ILE A 216 -6.96 -6.62 16.57
CA ILE A 216 -6.53 -5.32 16.03
C ILE A 216 -7.40 -4.21 16.61
N SER A 217 -8.72 -4.37 16.59
CA SER A 217 -9.65 -3.37 17.14
C SER A 217 -9.38 -3.11 18.62
N ALA A 218 -9.13 -4.17 19.40
CA ALA A 218 -8.79 -4.07 20.81
C ALA A 218 -7.43 -3.36 21.04
N ALA A 219 -6.42 -3.68 20.23
CA ALA A 219 -5.09 -3.10 20.33
C ALA A 219 -5.08 -1.60 20.03
N LEU A 220 -5.92 -1.15 19.10
CA LEU A 220 -5.95 0.24 18.61
C LEU A 220 -7.11 1.06 19.19
N GLY A 221 -8.06 0.41 19.87
CA GLY A 221 -9.23 1.04 20.49
C GLY A 221 -10.36 1.36 19.51
N LEU A 222 -10.46 0.61 18.40
CA LEU A 222 -11.48 0.84 17.36
C LEU A 222 -12.86 0.26 17.73
N ASP A 223 -12.90 -0.65 18.71
CA ASP A 223 -14.14 -1.24 19.24
C ASP A 223 -14.86 -0.31 20.24
N ARG A 224 -14.27 0.84 20.56
CA ARG A 224 -14.81 1.85 21.47
C ARG A 224 -15.83 2.74 20.77
N SER A 225 -16.91 2.13 20.27
CA SER A 225 -17.90 2.76 19.38
C SER A 225 -18.50 4.09 19.88
N ARG A 226 -18.54 4.34 21.20
CA ARG A 226 -19.00 5.61 21.78
C ARG A 226 -18.03 6.77 21.59
N GLU A 227 -16.77 6.49 21.27
CA GLU A 227 -15.71 7.47 21.02
C GLU A 227 -15.63 7.86 19.53
N PHE A 228 -16.43 7.24 18.67
CA PHE A 228 -16.51 7.52 17.23
C PHE A 228 -17.91 7.99 16.84
N ASN A 229 -18.00 8.84 15.82
CA ASN A 229 -19.29 9.18 15.23
C ASN A 229 -19.80 8.03 14.37
N SER A 230 -21.14 7.90 14.30
CA SER A 230 -21.78 6.90 13.45
C SER A 230 -21.45 7.11 11.98
N ASN A 231 -21.11 6.04 11.28
CA ASN A 231 -20.63 6.01 9.88
C ASN A 231 -19.22 6.57 9.65
N GLU A 232 -18.51 6.94 10.71
CA GLU A 232 -17.10 7.31 10.69
C GLU A 232 -16.23 6.29 11.44
N GLU A 233 -16.78 5.11 11.75
CA GLU A 233 -16.04 4.04 12.40
C GLU A 233 -14.90 3.55 11.50
N GLU A 234 -13.82 3.14 12.16
CA GLU A 234 -12.64 2.68 11.46
C GLU A 234 -12.67 1.16 11.28
N ILE A 235 -12.35 0.72 10.07
CA ILE A 235 -12.18 -0.69 9.75
C ILE A 235 -10.77 -1.10 10.19
N PRO A 236 -10.60 -2.08 11.08
CA PRO A 236 -9.28 -2.62 11.38
C PRO A 236 -8.68 -3.24 10.11
N GLU A 237 -7.44 -2.87 9.79
CA GLU A 237 -6.74 -3.47 8.66
C GLU A 237 -5.64 -4.41 9.13
N LEU A 238 -4.51 -3.89 9.59
CA LEU A 238 -3.33 -4.70 9.90
C LEU A 238 -2.61 -4.26 11.16
N LEU A 239 -1.87 -5.20 11.75
CA LEU A 239 -0.94 -4.98 12.85
C LEU A 239 0.43 -5.53 12.46
N ILE A 240 1.46 -4.76 12.75
CA ILE A 240 2.84 -4.97 12.33
C ILE A 240 3.71 -5.00 13.58
N ALA A 241 4.62 -5.96 13.67
CA ALA A 241 5.76 -5.86 14.58
C ALA A 241 6.91 -5.16 13.86
N VAL A 242 7.41 -4.07 14.43
CA VAL A 242 8.64 -3.41 13.99
C VAL A 242 9.79 -3.92 14.83
N GLN A 243 10.70 -4.66 14.19
CA GLN A 243 11.90 -5.22 14.81
C GLN A 243 13.04 -4.20 14.75
N LEU A 244 13.52 -3.80 15.93
CA LEU A 244 14.57 -2.79 16.07
C LEU A 244 15.97 -3.35 15.77
N LYS A 245 16.18 -4.64 16.06
CA LYS A 245 17.45 -5.34 15.86
C LYS A 245 17.24 -6.58 14.99
N PRO A 246 17.06 -6.41 13.67
CA PRO A 246 16.93 -7.54 12.78
C PRO A 246 18.22 -8.34 12.77
N GLN A 247 18.14 -9.61 13.17
CA GLN A 247 19.13 -10.62 12.81
C GLN A 247 18.78 -11.08 11.38
N ASP A 248 19.72 -11.59 10.58
CA ASP A 248 19.57 -11.87 9.12
C ASP A 248 18.42 -12.81 8.70
N LYS A 249 17.50 -13.18 9.59
CA LYS A 249 16.30 -13.98 9.33
C LYS A 249 15.04 -13.15 9.54
N THR A 250 14.08 -13.28 8.61
CA THR A 250 12.72 -12.77 8.78
C THR A 250 12.08 -13.39 10.03
N ALA A 251 11.89 -12.60 11.08
CA ALA A 251 11.25 -13.05 12.31
C ALA A 251 9.73 -13.12 12.12
N GLN A 252 9.14 -14.29 12.39
CA GLN A 252 7.69 -14.41 12.55
C GLN A 252 7.37 -14.25 14.03
N TYR A 253 6.46 -13.34 14.35
CA TYR A 253 6.04 -13.06 15.72
C TYR A 253 4.62 -13.54 15.97
N THR A 254 4.43 -14.19 17.10
CA THR A 254 3.11 -14.49 17.66
C THR A 254 2.96 -13.65 18.91
N ILE A 255 1.88 -12.87 18.98
CA ILE A 255 1.57 -12.05 20.16
C ILE A 255 0.77 -12.91 21.14
N PRO A 256 1.17 -13.00 22.42
CA PRO A 256 0.42 -13.77 23.41
C PRO A 256 -1.02 -13.25 23.58
N ASP A 257 -1.96 -14.18 23.74
CA ASP A 257 -3.40 -13.89 23.81
C ASP A 257 -3.76 -12.89 24.92
N ASP A 258 -3.05 -12.94 26.05
CA ASP A 258 -3.26 -12.04 27.20
C ASP A 258 -2.84 -10.59 26.94
N PHE A 259 -2.12 -10.31 25.84
CA PHE A 259 -1.67 -8.96 25.50
C PHE A 259 -2.85 -8.04 25.17
N PHE A 260 -3.79 -8.49 24.32
CA PHE A 260 -4.90 -7.66 23.86
C PHE A 260 -5.90 -7.31 24.97
N PRO A 261 -6.35 -8.27 25.81
CA PRO A 261 -7.15 -7.94 26.99
C PRO A 261 -6.41 -7.00 27.95
N GLY A 262 -5.11 -7.19 28.14
CA GLY A 262 -4.32 -6.31 29.01
C GLY A 262 -4.17 -4.87 28.50
N ILE A 263 -4.33 -4.62 27.19
CA ILE A 263 -4.45 -3.27 26.63
C ILE A 263 -5.85 -2.70 26.85
N LEU A 264 -6.89 -3.52 26.65
CA LEU A 264 -8.28 -3.11 26.85
C LEU A 264 -8.56 -2.66 28.29
N ASP A 265 -7.95 -3.34 29.27
CA ASP A 265 -8.01 -2.99 30.70
C ASP A 265 -7.22 -1.70 31.04
N GLY A 266 -6.48 -1.16 30.07
CA GLY A 266 -5.76 0.10 30.19
C GLY A 266 -6.69 1.31 30.35
N LYS A 267 -6.10 2.45 30.69
CA LYS A 267 -6.82 3.71 30.78
C LYS A 267 -6.86 4.37 29.40
N TRP A 268 -8.04 4.47 28.81
CA TRP A 268 -8.27 5.06 27.48
C TRP A 268 -8.65 6.54 27.54
N PHE A 269 -8.28 7.29 26.49
CA PHE A 269 -8.44 8.74 26.42
C PHE A 269 -8.95 9.22 25.08
N GLY A 270 -9.82 10.22 25.14
CA GLY A 270 -10.23 11.06 24.03
C GLY A 270 -11.35 10.51 23.15
N THR A 271 -11.92 11.40 22.36
CA THR A 271 -13.03 11.14 21.44
C THR A 271 -12.66 11.64 20.05
N ALA A 272 -12.97 10.84 19.02
CA ALA A 272 -12.71 11.19 17.64
C ALA A 272 -13.47 12.46 17.24
N ASN A 273 -12.81 13.36 16.51
CA ASN A 273 -13.47 14.48 15.85
C ASN A 273 -14.49 14.01 14.81
N THR A 274 -15.48 14.86 14.49
CA THR A 274 -16.39 14.66 13.37
C THR A 274 -15.68 14.97 12.06
N LEU A 275 -15.76 14.05 11.10
CA LEU A 275 -15.17 14.21 9.77
C LEU A 275 -16.14 14.88 8.80
N SER A 276 -17.42 14.53 8.86
CA SER A 276 -18.47 15.10 8.00
C SER A 276 -19.75 15.39 8.78
N GLU A 277 -20.45 16.47 8.42
CA GLU A 277 -21.73 16.82 9.04
C GLU A 277 -22.85 15.80 8.75
N SER A 278 -22.79 15.12 7.60
CA SER A 278 -23.71 14.03 7.24
C SER A 278 -23.07 13.06 6.24
N HIS A 279 -23.76 11.95 5.98
CA HIS A 279 -23.22 10.80 5.23
C HIS A 279 -24.26 10.26 4.24
N HIS A 280 -23.77 9.75 3.10
CA HIS A 280 -24.57 8.89 2.21
C HIS A 280 -24.34 7.42 2.56
N ASP A 281 -25.41 6.63 2.59
CA ASP A 281 -25.30 5.21 2.86
C ASP A 281 -24.87 4.42 1.61
N TRP A 282 -23.84 3.59 1.79
CA TRP A 282 -23.31 2.67 0.79
C TRP A 282 -23.29 1.26 1.37
N PRO A 283 -24.43 0.53 1.36
CA PRO A 283 -24.56 -0.75 2.07
C PRO A 283 -23.54 -1.80 1.65
N LEU A 284 -23.13 -1.82 0.37
CA LEU A 284 -22.14 -2.76 -0.15
C LEU A 284 -20.77 -2.63 0.53
N ILE A 285 -20.37 -1.42 0.93
CA ILE A 285 -19.12 -1.21 1.69
C ILE A 285 -19.21 -1.89 3.04
N ARG A 286 -20.33 -1.70 3.76
CA ARG A 286 -20.55 -2.32 5.08
C ARG A 286 -20.60 -3.85 4.98
N LEU A 287 -21.27 -4.38 3.96
CA LEU A 287 -21.31 -5.82 3.70
C LEU A 287 -19.93 -6.39 3.39
N ALA A 288 -19.15 -5.73 2.53
CA ALA A 288 -17.78 -6.16 2.23
C ALA A 288 -16.87 -6.10 3.47
N ALA A 289 -16.94 -5.03 4.26
CA ALA A 289 -16.18 -4.89 5.49
C ALA A 289 -16.53 -5.98 6.53
N GLN A 290 -17.81 -6.34 6.67
CA GLN A 290 -18.25 -7.42 7.54
C GLN A 290 -17.82 -8.81 7.02
N ALA A 291 -18.02 -9.08 5.72
CA ALA A 291 -17.68 -10.35 5.10
C ALA A 291 -16.17 -10.62 5.10
N THR A 292 -15.36 -9.55 5.06
CA THR A 292 -13.89 -9.62 5.13
C THR A 292 -13.32 -9.59 6.54
N ARG A 293 -14.14 -9.63 7.60
CA ARG A 293 -13.62 -9.71 8.98
C ARG A 293 -12.76 -10.95 9.16
N LYS A 294 -11.49 -10.75 9.51
CA LYS A 294 -10.55 -11.85 9.67
C LYS A 294 -10.69 -12.48 11.06
N PRO A 295 -10.90 -13.82 11.16
CA PRO A 295 -10.81 -14.53 12.43
C PRO A 295 -9.35 -14.76 12.85
N LYS A 296 -9.14 -15.15 14.11
CA LYS A 296 -7.82 -15.58 14.59
C LYS A 296 -7.43 -16.88 13.89
N THR A 297 -6.17 -17.00 13.48
CA THR A 297 -5.65 -18.17 12.76
C THR A 297 -4.39 -18.69 13.43
N ILE A 298 -4.24 -20.02 13.54
CA ILE A 298 -3.27 -20.66 14.45
C ILE A 298 -1.89 -20.91 13.80
N GLU A 299 -1.79 -21.15 12.48
CA GLU A 299 -0.50 -21.39 11.79
C GLU A 299 -0.49 -20.93 10.31
N LYS A 300 0.72 -20.92 9.72
CA LYS A 300 1.14 -20.59 8.35
C LYS A 300 0.07 -20.76 7.28
N LEU A 301 -0.05 -19.76 6.39
CA LEU A 301 -1.01 -19.83 5.28
C LEU A 301 -0.73 -21.08 4.41
N PRO A 302 -1.75 -21.81 3.93
CA PRO A 302 -1.59 -23.08 3.21
C PRO A 302 -0.53 -23.11 2.08
N ASP A 303 -0.22 -21.96 1.48
CA ASP A 303 0.76 -21.80 0.39
C ASP A 303 2.19 -21.41 0.87
N ASP A 304 2.53 -21.59 2.16
CA ASP A 304 3.78 -21.10 2.78
C ASP A 304 5.07 -21.84 2.35
N SER A 305 5.08 -22.60 1.26
CA SER A 305 6.30 -23.24 0.76
C SER A 305 7.17 -22.25 -0.01
N ILE A 306 7.64 -21.19 0.66
CA ILE A 306 8.82 -20.45 0.18
C ILE A 306 9.99 -21.44 0.25
N SER A 307 10.41 -21.95 -0.90
CA SER A 307 11.55 -22.88 -0.98
C SER A 307 12.85 -22.18 -0.51
N GLU A 308 13.84 -22.92 0.00
CA GLU A 308 15.16 -22.33 0.29
C GLU A 308 15.83 -21.74 -0.98
N SER A 309 15.51 -22.25 -2.17
CA SER A 309 15.89 -21.64 -3.45
C SER A 309 15.22 -20.27 -3.68
N ASP A 310 14.00 -20.07 -3.19
CA ASP A 310 13.30 -18.78 -3.27
C ASP A 310 13.87 -17.72 -2.32
N ARG A 311 14.55 -18.15 -1.25
CA ARG A 311 15.29 -17.25 -0.35
C ARG A 311 16.59 -16.74 -0.97
N LYS A 312 17.13 -17.43 -1.98
CA LYS A 312 18.36 -17.04 -2.70
C LYS A 312 18.15 -15.98 -3.77
N THR A 313 16.91 -15.53 -4.01
CA THR A 313 16.69 -14.22 -4.67
C THR A 313 16.98 -13.09 -3.68
N THR A 314 18.15 -13.09 -3.06
CA THR A 314 18.63 -12.01 -2.22
C THR A 314 18.93 -10.79 -3.10
N PRO A 315 18.66 -9.56 -2.61
CA PRO A 315 19.02 -8.32 -3.30
C PRO A 315 20.51 -8.16 -3.60
N GLU A 316 21.37 -8.94 -2.94
CA GLU A 316 22.83 -8.94 -3.06
C GLU A 316 23.31 -9.08 -4.51
N ASN A 317 22.59 -9.82 -5.37
CA ASN A 317 23.00 -10.07 -6.75
C ASN A 317 22.59 -8.99 -7.76
N TYR A 318 21.88 -7.93 -7.35
CA TYR A 318 21.33 -6.93 -8.28
C TYR A 318 21.56 -5.48 -7.84
N SER A 319 22.58 -5.26 -7.00
CA SER A 319 23.19 -3.94 -6.84
C SER A 319 23.85 -3.56 -8.17
N LEU A 320 23.17 -2.79 -9.00
CA LEU A 320 23.85 -2.09 -10.08
C LEU A 320 24.71 -0.99 -9.44
N ASP A 321 26.01 -1.01 -9.69
CA ASP A 321 26.93 0.07 -9.32
C ASP A 321 26.43 1.36 -9.95
N TYR A 322 25.79 2.19 -9.12
CA TYR A 322 25.32 3.49 -9.52
C TYR A 322 26.19 4.51 -8.77
N GLU A 323 27.10 5.15 -9.50
CA GLU A 323 28.09 6.04 -8.89
C GLU A 323 27.43 7.29 -8.24
N GLN A 324 26.17 7.64 -8.57
CA GLN A 324 25.51 8.90 -8.14
C GLN A 324 24.00 8.79 -7.76
N GLY A 325 23.61 7.81 -6.94
CA GLY A 325 22.18 7.51 -6.64
C GLY A 325 21.50 8.58 -5.79
N LEU A 326 20.18 8.73 -5.91
CA LEU A 326 19.40 9.58 -5.01
C LEU A 326 19.42 9.00 -3.59
N SER A 327 19.39 9.87 -2.59
CA SER A 327 19.20 9.46 -1.20
C SER A 327 17.78 8.92 -0.97
N ALA A 328 17.59 8.08 0.05
CA ALA A 328 16.26 7.59 0.41
C ALA A 328 15.30 8.73 0.73
N TYR A 329 15.77 9.79 1.42
CA TYR A 329 15.03 11.02 1.65
C TYR A 329 14.53 11.64 0.35
N GLN A 330 15.40 11.81 -0.64
CA GLN A 330 15.05 12.44 -1.91
C GLN A 330 13.96 11.66 -2.61
N VAL A 331 14.10 10.33 -2.71
CA VAL A 331 13.10 9.47 -3.35
C VAL A 331 11.76 9.53 -2.61
N ILE A 332 11.76 9.36 -1.28
CA ILE A 332 10.52 9.25 -0.50
C ILE A 332 9.79 10.59 -0.39
N LYS A 333 10.50 11.68 -0.08
CA LYS A 333 9.89 13.01 0.15
C LYS A 333 9.51 13.71 -1.14
N LYS A 334 10.19 13.46 -2.26
CA LYS A 334 9.92 14.11 -3.55
C LYS A 334 8.96 13.35 -4.44
N ARG A 335 8.77 12.03 -4.24
CA ARG A 335 7.78 11.23 -4.98
C ARG A 335 6.43 11.93 -5.08
N ARG A 336 5.93 12.13 -6.29
CA ARG A 336 4.56 12.63 -6.56
C ARG A 336 3.86 11.72 -7.57
N SER A 337 2.52 11.77 -7.54
CA SER A 337 1.71 11.14 -8.58
C SER A 337 1.64 12.06 -9.78
N ALA A 338 1.98 11.55 -10.95
CA ALA A 338 1.79 12.25 -12.22
C ALA A 338 0.29 12.45 -12.51
N VAL A 339 -0.08 13.65 -12.97
CA VAL A 339 -1.46 13.92 -13.44
C VAL A 339 -1.57 13.70 -14.95
N SER A 340 -0.46 13.82 -15.67
CA SER A 340 -0.32 13.55 -17.11
C SER A 340 1.13 13.19 -17.43
N MET A 341 1.33 12.49 -18.55
CA MET A 341 2.66 12.13 -19.07
C MET A 341 2.94 12.90 -20.37
N ASP A 342 4.21 13.02 -20.73
CA ASP A 342 4.67 13.79 -21.89
C ASP A 342 4.63 13.04 -23.24
N ALA A 343 4.28 11.75 -23.25
CA ALA A 343 4.24 10.89 -24.43
C ALA A 343 5.57 10.71 -25.18
N VAL A 344 6.69 11.17 -24.63
CA VAL A 344 8.00 11.14 -25.32
C VAL A 344 9.14 10.59 -24.47
N THR A 345 9.05 10.69 -23.14
CA THR A 345 10.10 10.21 -22.24
C THR A 345 10.24 8.69 -22.37
N THR A 346 11.46 8.24 -22.66
CA THR A 346 11.83 6.83 -22.72
C THR A 346 12.44 6.38 -21.39
N LEU A 347 12.51 5.06 -21.19
CA LEU A 347 13.19 4.44 -20.06
C LEU A 347 14.19 3.40 -20.57
N ALA A 348 15.42 3.47 -20.07
CA ALA A 348 16.44 2.50 -20.40
C ALA A 348 16.02 1.07 -19.99
N GLU A 349 16.31 0.08 -20.85
CA GLU A 349 15.99 -1.34 -20.62
C GLU A 349 16.42 -1.84 -19.24
N ARG A 350 17.65 -1.50 -18.83
CA ARG A 350 18.22 -1.90 -17.54
C ARG A 350 17.44 -1.33 -16.35
N ALA A 351 16.96 -0.09 -16.48
CA ALA A 351 16.15 0.54 -15.45
C ALA A 351 14.77 -0.15 -15.36
N PHE A 352 14.15 -0.45 -16.51
CA PHE A 352 12.90 -1.22 -16.57
C PHE A 352 13.03 -2.58 -15.86
N TYR A 353 14.06 -3.38 -16.18
CA TYR A 353 14.26 -4.66 -15.50
C TYR A 353 14.57 -4.50 -14.00
N ARG A 354 15.28 -3.45 -13.57
CA ARG A 354 15.50 -3.18 -12.13
C ARG A 354 14.17 -2.92 -11.41
N ILE A 355 13.28 -2.11 -11.99
CA ILE A 355 11.95 -1.85 -11.42
C ILE A 355 11.21 -3.18 -11.24
N LEU A 356 11.16 -4.02 -12.26
CA LEU A 356 10.45 -5.31 -12.20
C LEU A 356 11.09 -6.30 -11.22
N LEU A 357 12.43 -6.34 -11.14
CA LEU A 357 13.15 -7.14 -10.15
C LEU A 357 12.83 -6.68 -8.72
N ARG A 358 12.75 -5.37 -8.45
CA ARG A 358 12.32 -4.85 -7.14
C ARG A 358 10.91 -5.29 -6.81
N VAL A 359 10.00 -5.23 -7.77
CA VAL A 359 8.61 -5.68 -7.61
C VAL A 359 8.53 -7.19 -7.39
N ALA A 360 9.35 -7.99 -8.07
CA ALA A 360 9.41 -9.44 -7.86
C ALA A 360 9.96 -9.79 -6.46
N ALA A 361 11.00 -9.10 -6.01
CA ALA A 361 11.63 -9.31 -4.70
C ALA A 361 10.70 -8.95 -3.52
N SER A 362 9.71 -8.09 -3.73
CA SER A 362 8.75 -7.66 -2.70
C SER A 362 7.90 -8.79 -2.11
N ARG A 363 7.90 -9.99 -2.72
CA ARG A 363 7.28 -11.19 -2.15
C ARG A 363 7.78 -11.50 -0.72
N GLN A 364 9.01 -11.10 -0.38
CA GLN A 364 9.60 -11.32 0.95
C GLN A 364 8.95 -10.46 2.04
N ASN A 365 8.20 -9.42 1.66
CA ASN A 365 7.52 -8.52 2.60
C ASN A 365 6.19 -9.09 3.12
N LEU A 366 5.67 -10.19 2.57
CA LEU A 366 4.37 -10.75 2.91
C LEU A 366 4.49 -12.23 3.32
N PRO A 367 3.64 -12.72 4.25
CA PRO A 367 3.67 -14.10 4.71
C PRO A 367 2.84 -15.06 3.81
N TRP A 368 2.64 -14.70 2.54
CA TRP A 368 1.97 -15.55 1.55
C TRP A 368 2.69 -15.49 0.21
N SER A 369 2.52 -16.53 -0.61
CA SER A 369 3.02 -16.52 -1.98
C SER A 369 2.32 -15.43 -2.81
N PRO A 370 3.03 -14.75 -3.74
CA PRO A 370 2.46 -13.67 -4.54
C PRO A 370 1.11 -14.02 -5.16
N LYS A 371 0.09 -13.20 -4.93
CA LYS A 371 -1.22 -13.35 -5.58
C LYS A 371 -1.44 -12.38 -6.73
N ILE A 372 -0.54 -11.41 -6.89
CA ILE A 372 -0.59 -10.39 -7.95
C ILE A 372 0.49 -10.65 -8.99
N HIS A 373 0.09 -10.72 -10.25
CA HIS A 373 0.94 -10.72 -11.46
C HIS A 373 0.71 -9.43 -12.24
N LEU A 374 1.59 -9.08 -13.19
CA LEU A 374 1.47 -7.81 -13.92
C LEU A 374 1.34 -8.06 -15.42
N ALA A 375 0.24 -7.62 -16.01
CA ALA A 375 0.12 -7.46 -17.46
C ALA A 375 0.64 -6.06 -17.82
N LEU A 376 1.79 -5.97 -18.49
CA LEU A 376 2.47 -4.71 -18.80
C LEU A 376 2.27 -4.32 -20.27
N PHE A 377 1.86 -3.08 -20.48
CA PHE A 377 1.86 -2.40 -21.77
C PHE A 377 3.16 -1.61 -21.88
N VAL A 378 4.10 -2.14 -22.64
CA VAL A 378 5.41 -1.55 -22.89
C VAL A 378 5.32 -0.65 -24.12
N HIS A 379 5.61 0.64 -23.95
CA HIS A 379 5.47 1.64 -25.01
C HIS A 379 6.81 2.21 -25.47
N ARG A 380 7.65 2.66 -24.51
CA ARG A 380 8.88 3.45 -24.78
C ARG A 380 10.05 2.98 -23.91
N ILE A 381 10.32 1.68 -23.93
CA ILE A 381 11.48 1.10 -23.28
C ILE A 381 12.58 0.92 -24.33
N ASP A 382 13.75 1.53 -24.10
CA ASP A 382 14.85 1.48 -25.06
C ASP A 382 15.26 0.02 -25.30
N SER A 383 15.52 -0.36 -26.55
CA SER A 383 15.97 -1.71 -26.95
C SER A 383 15.00 -2.87 -26.62
N LEU A 384 13.77 -2.57 -26.20
CA LEU A 384 12.72 -3.56 -25.97
C LEU A 384 11.54 -3.29 -26.94
N ALA A 385 10.98 -4.34 -27.54
CA ALA A 385 9.87 -4.18 -28.47
C ALA A 385 8.61 -3.66 -27.74
N PRO A 386 7.88 -2.66 -28.29
CA PRO A 386 6.57 -2.31 -27.77
C PRO A 386 5.62 -3.50 -27.82
N GLY A 387 4.75 -3.64 -26.81
CA GLY A 387 3.82 -4.75 -26.75
C GLY A 387 3.25 -5.04 -25.37
N LEU A 388 2.53 -6.16 -25.29
CA LEU A 388 1.97 -6.72 -24.07
C LEU A 388 2.92 -7.77 -23.51
N TYR A 389 3.26 -7.63 -22.24
CA TYR A 389 4.12 -8.53 -21.48
C TYR A 389 3.39 -9.02 -20.22
N MET A 390 3.82 -10.16 -19.68
CA MET A 390 3.37 -10.70 -18.40
C MET A 390 4.55 -10.91 -17.47
N LEU A 391 4.54 -10.26 -16.30
CA LEU A 391 5.43 -10.57 -15.19
C LEU A 391 4.74 -11.57 -14.26
N VAL A 392 5.24 -12.81 -14.25
CA VAL A 392 4.74 -13.89 -13.40
C VAL A 392 5.49 -13.88 -12.06
N ARG A 393 4.96 -13.17 -11.05
CA ARG A 393 5.62 -13.03 -9.74
C ARG A 393 5.72 -14.32 -8.93
N ASP A 394 4.74 -15.21 -9.04
CA ASP A 394 4.83 -16.58 -8.52
C ASP A 394 5.06 -17.54 -9.69
N PRO A 395 6.26 -18.13 -9.82
CA PRO A 395 6.58 -19.07 -10.89
C PRO A 395 5.60 -20.27 -10.97
N ALA A 396 4.98 -20.65 -9.85
CA ALA A 396 3.99 -21.74 -9.83
C ALA A 396 2.71 -21.41 -10.63
N ALA A 397 2.42 -20.12 -10.86
CA ALA A 397 1.27 -19.67 -11.64
C ALA A 397 1.55 -19.62 -13.16
N TYR A 398 2.78 -19.89 -13.62
CA TYR A 398 3.14 -19.74 -15.04
C TYR A 398 2.28 -20.62 -15.96
N VAL A 399 2.13 -21.91 -15.63
CA VAL A 399 1.38 -22.86 -16.47
C VAL A 399 -0.10 -22.46 -16.54
N GLU A 400 -0.70 -22.18 -15.39
CA GLU A 400 -2.09 -21.76 -15.27
C GLU A 400 -2.35 -20.46 -16.05
N LEU A 401 -1.54 -19.42 -15.85
CA LEU A 401 -1.67 -18.15 -16.58
C LEU A 401 -1.53 -18.35 -18.10
N LYS A 402 -0.59 -19.17 -18.53
CA LYS A 402 -0.39 -19.46 -19.95
C LYS A 402 -1.60 -20.14 -20.57
N GLU A 403 -2.20 -21.10 -19.89
CA GLU A 403 -3.37 -21.85 -20.35
C GLU A 403 -4.63 -20.99 -20.45
N ILE A 404 -4.86 -20.08 -19.48
CA ILE A 404 -6.08 -19.26 -19.43
C ILE A 404 -6.01 -18.01 -20.31
N THR A 405 -4.82 -17.59 -20.73
CA THR A 405 -4.67 -16.49 -21.69
C THR A 405 -4.97 -16.94 -23.12
N HIS A 406 -5.15 -15.99 -24.04
CA HIS A 406 -5.34 -16.30 -25.46
C HIS A 406 -4.24 -17.21 -26.01
N GLN A 407 -4.65 -18.28 -26.70
CA GLN A 407 -3.75 -19.31 -27.26
C GLN A 407 -2.77 -18.78 -28.32
N HIS A 408 -3.02 -17.59 -28.88
CA HIS A 408 -2.13 -16.96 -29.86
C HIS A 408 -0.98 -16.17 -29.22
N PHE A 409 -0.94 -16.00 -27.90
CA PHE A 409 0.14 -15.31 -27.23
C PHE A 409 1.45 -16.12 -27.24
N HIS A 410 2.55 -15.40 -27.45
CA HIS A 410 3.88 -15.99 -27.64
C HIS A 410 4.43 -16.66 -26.38
N TRP A 411 4.30 -16.00 -25.22
CA TRP A 411 4.92 -16.43 -23.96
C TRP A 411 6.43 -16.64 -24.09
N GLU A 412 7.12 -15.66 -24.67
CA GLU A 412 8.56 -15.71 -24.95
C GLU A 412 9.35 -14.80 -24.01
N LYS A 413 10.44 -15.31 -23.44
CA LYS A 413 11.31 -14.47 -22.58
C LYS A 413 12.06 -13.45 -23.46
N PRO A 414 11.99 -12.14 -23.16
CA PRO A 414 12.65 -11.13 -24.00
C PRO A 414 14.16 -11.30 -24.02
N SER A 415 14.79 -10.95 -25.15
CA SER A 415 16.26 -10.90 -25.23
C SER A 415 16.80 -9.91 -24.19
N GLY A 416 17.91 -10.24 -23.53
CA GLY A 416 18.50 -9.39 -22.48
C GLY A 416 17.78 -9.43 -21.13
N CYS A 417 16.59 -10.06 -21.04
CA CYS A 417 15.87 -10.20 -19.78
C CYS A 417 16.67 -11.04 -18.76
N PRO A 418 16.82 -10.58 -17.50
CA PRO A 418 17.50 -11.33 -16.45
C PRO A 418 16.93 -12.75 -16.28
N ALA A 419 17.81 -13.73 -16.06
CA ALA A 419 17.43 -15.13 -15.97
C ALA A 419 16.42 -15.42 -14.86
N ASN A 420 16.52 -14.70 -13.74
CA ASN A 420 15.65 -14.81 -12.56
C ASN A 420 14.40 -13.91 -12.61
N LEU A 421 14.19 -13.16 -13.71
CA LEU A 421 13.00 -12.35 -13.90
C LEU A 421 12.03 -13.10 -14.81
N GLU A 422 10.87 -13.46 -14.27
CA GLU A 422 9.81 -14.21 -14.96
C GLU A 422 8.93 -13.28 -15.82
N LEU A 423 9.57 -12.60 -16.77
CA LEU A 423 8.93 -11.70 -17.72
C LEU A 423 8.81 -12.36 -19.10
N TYR A 424 7.62 -12.30 -19.68
CA TYR A 424 7.30 -12.94 -20.95
C TYR A 424 6.58 -11.95 -21.89
N LEU A 425 7.04 -11.83 -23.13
CA LEU A 425 6.32 -11.18 -24.21
C LEU A 425 5.11 -12.04 -24.60
N LEU A 426 3.92 -11.44 -24.58
CA LEU A 426 2.68 -12.08 -25.01
C LEU A 426 2.34 -11.70 -26.46
N GLN A 427 2.43 -10.42 -26.79
CA GLN A 427 2.12 -9.89 -28.11
C GLN A 427 2.95 -8.63 -28.38
N ALA A 428 3.69 -8.60 -29.49
CA ALA A 428 4.37 -7.39 -29.94
C ALA A 428 3.41 -6.45 -30.67
N GLY A 429 3.63 -5.14 -30.56
CA GLY A 429 2.86 -4.12 -31.26
C GLY A 429 2.68 -2.84 -30.45
N ASP A 430 2.27 -1.77 -31.12
CA ASP A 430 1.85 -0.55 -30.44
C ASP A 430 0.45 -0.77 -29.82
N LEU A 431 0.40 -0.73 -28.49
CA LEU A 431 -0.82 -0.93 -27.70
C LEU A 431 -1.18 0.34 -26.91
N THR A 432 -0.65 1.50 -27.27
CA THR A 432 -0.89 2.77 -26.56
C THR A 432 -2.38 3.09 -26.48
N ASP A 433 -3.11 3.07 -27.59
CA ASP A 433 -4.56 3.34 -27.63
C ASP A 433 -5.39 2.32 -26.85
N ILE A 434 -4.96 1.05 -26.86
CA ILE A 434 -5.60 -0.02 -26.07
C ILE A 434 -5.42 0.27 -24.58
N ALA A 435 -4.18 0.56 -24.15
CA ALA A 435 -3.87 0.89 -22.76
C ALA A 435 -4.68 2.11 -22.28
N LYS A 436 -4.79 3.17 -23.09
CA LYS A 436 -5.67 4.32 -22.80
C LYS A 436 -7.11 3.87 -22.61
N THR A 437 -7.65 3.15 -23.58
CA THR A 437 -9.05 2.73 -23.62
C THR A 437 -9.43 1.90 -22.40
N ILE A 438 -8.67 0.84 -22.09
CA ILE A 438 -8.97 -0.06 -20.97
C ILE A 438 -8.79 0.63 -19.61
N SER A 439 -7.90 1.62 -19.49
CA SER A 439 -7.74 2.44 -18.29
C SER A 439 -8.74 3.59 -18.25
N CYS A 440 -10.03 3.33 -18.54
CA CYS A 440 -11.09 4.34 -18.59
C CYS A 440 -10.82 5.53 -19.54
N THR A 441 -10.19 5.27 -20.69
CA THR A 441 -9.83 6.33 -21.68
C THR A 441 -8.89 7.40 -21.10
N GLN A 442 -8.01 7.01 -20.16
CA GLN A 442 -7.05 7.94 -19.56
C GLN A 442 -5.74 7.93 -20.36
N ASP A 443 -5.40 9.07 -20.96
CA ASP A 443 -4.18 9.27 -21.78
C ASP A 443 -2.89 8.84 -21.07
N ILE A 444 -2.83 9.05 -19.74
CA ILE A 444 -1.68 8.73 -18.88
C ILE A 444 -1.23 7.26 -18.97
N ALA A 445 -2.11 6.33 -19.40
CA ALA A 445 -1.78 4.93 -19.58
C ALA A 445 -1.04 4.63 -20.90
N GLY A 446 -1.28 5.41 -21.96
CA GLY A 446 -0.61 5.27 -23.27
C GLY A 446 0.54 6.26 -23.47
N ASP A 447 0.51 7.41 -22.79
CA ASP A 447 1.53 8.46 -22.91
C ASP A 447 2.76 8.21 -22.03
N SER A 448 2.81 7.07 -21.33
CA SER A 448 3.88 6.71 -20.40
C SER A 448 4.98 5.87 -21.06
N ALA A 449 6.08 5.61 -20.34
CA ALA A 449 7.08 4.66 -20.82
C ALA A 449 6.54 3.23 -20.81
N PHE A 450 5.79 2.88 -19.75
CA PHE A 450 4.97 1.68 -19.67
C PHE A 450 3.78 1.90 -18.72
N SER A 451 2.72 1.13 -18.92
CA SER A 451 1.63 0.98 -17.97
C SER A 451 1.35 -0.49 -17.69
N LEU A 452 0.53 -0.79 -16.69
CA LEU A 452 0.22 -2.17 -16.32
C LEU A 452 -1.12 -2.33 -15.64
N GLY A 453 -1.69 -3.52 -15.80
CA GLY A 453 -2.77 -4.05 -14.97
C GLY A 453 -2.24 -5.10 -14.00
N MET A 454 -2.62 -4.99 -12.73
CA MET A 454 -2.32 -5.95 -11.68
C MET A 454 -3.40 -7.03 -11.67
N ILE A 455 -3.00 -8.25 -12.03
CA ILE A 455 -3.85 -9.42 -12.20
C ILE A 455 -3.75 -10.29 -10.96
N ALA A 456 -4.84 -10.35 -10.21
CA ALA A 456 -4.96 -11.12 -8.98
C ALA A 456 -5.45 -12.53 -9.25
N ARG A 457 -4.83 -13.54 -8.64
CA ARG A 457 -5.39 -14.89 -8.49
C ARG A 457 -6.53 -14.86 -7.46
N PHE A 458 -7.70 -14.41 -7.88
CA PHE A 458 -8.81 -13.96 -7.05
C PHE A 458 -9.61 -15.13 -6.45
N GLN A 459 -10.37 -15.86 -7.27
CA GLN A 459 -11.28 -16.91 -6.79
C GLN A 459 -10.54 -18.00 -5.99
N PRO A 460 -9.41 -18.57 -6.47
CA PRO A 460 -8.68 -19.58 -5.70
C PRO A 460 -8.25 -19.06 -4.32
N SER A 461 -7.82 -17.80 -4.22
CA SER A 461 -7.36 -17.23 -2.95
C SER A 461 -8.48 -17.10 -1.92
N ILE A 462 -9.66 -16.62 -2.31
CA ILE A 462 -10.80 -16.48 -1.37
C ILE A 462 -11.46 -17.83 -1.05
N GLU A 463 -11.33 -18.83 -1.92
CA GLU A 463 -11.76 -20.20 -1.65
C GLU A 463 -10.85 -20.86 -0.62
N THR A 464 -9.54 -20.83 -0.86
CA THR A 464 -8.52 -21.43 0.01
C THR A 464 -8.48 -20.77 1.39
N HIS A 465 -8.41 -19.43 1.45
CA HIS A 465 -8.19 -18.73 2.72
C HIS A 465 -9.47 -18.18 3.36
N GLY A 466 -10.50 -17.93 2.57
CA GLY A 466 -11.73 -17.26 3.00
C GLY A 466 -11.85 -15.82 2.49
N ALA A 467 -13.03 -15.24 2.67
CA ALA A 467 -13.41 -13.92 2.14
C ALA A 467 -12.49 -12.77 2.61
N TRP A 468 -11.96 -12.83 3.83
CA TRP A 468 -11.03 -11.85 4.39
C TRP A 468 -9.74 -11.72 3.58
N PHE A 469 -9.37 -12.73 2.79
CA PHE A 469 -8.18 -12.69 1.95
C PHE A 469 -8.31 -11.69 0.79
N TYR A 470 -9.53 -11.24 0.46
CA TYR A 470 -9.73 -10.16 -0.50
C TYR A 470 -9.00 -8.87 -0.12
N LYS A 471 -8.99 -8.51 1.18
CA LYS A 471 -8.17 -7.39 1.65
C LYS A 471 -6.68 -7.61 1.34
N ARG A 472 -6.17 -8.82 1.58
CA ARG A 472 -4.75 -9.17 1.38
C ARG A 472 -4.31 -9.04 -0.09
N ILE A 473 -5.17 -9.45 -1.02
CA ILE A 473 -4.95 -9.27 -2.47
C ILE A 473 -4.80 -7.78 -2.80
N LEU A 474 -5.71 -6.94 -2.29
CA LEU A 474 -5.70 -5.51 -2.57
C LEU A 474 -4.54 -4.79 -1.86
N TRP A 475 -4.16 -5.20 -0.65
CA TRP A 475 -2.97 -4.69 0.04
C TRP A 475 -1.70 -5.01 -0.75
N GLU A 476 -1.56 -6.23 -1.26
CA GLU A 476 -0.42 -6.62 -2.07
C GLU A 476 -0.31 -5.74 -3.34
N SER A 477 -1.43 -5.43 -3.99
CA SER A 477 -1.42 -4.52 -5.15
C SER A 477 -1.03 -3.08 -4.79
N GLY A 478 -1.48 -2.56 -3.63
CA GLY A 478 -1.05 -1.24 -3.14
C GLY A 478 0.44 -1.21 -2.77
N MET A 479 0.94 -2.28 -2.14
CA MET A 479 2.36 -2.46 -1.83
C MET A 479 3.22 -2.41 -3.09
N ILE A 480 2.82 -3.13 -4.14
CA ILE A 480 3.47 -3.09 -5.46
C ILE A 480 3.42 -1.68 -6.04
N GLY A 481 2.28 -1.01 -5.97
CA GLY A 481 2.13 0.37 -6.40
C GLY A 481 3.12 1.31 -5.71
N GLN A 482 3.33 1.15 -4.40
CA GLN A 482 4.28 1.99 -3.66
C GLN A 482 5.72 1.76 -4.12
N ILE A 483 6.10 0.51 -4.40
CA ILE A 483 7.42 0.19 -4.97
C ILE A 483 7.57 0.86 -6.34
N LEU A 484 6.56 0.75 -7.21
CA LEU A 484 6.60 1.37 -8.54
C LEU A 484 6.76 2.89 -8.46
N TYR A 485 6.07 3.54 -7.52
CA TYR A 485 6.23 4.98 -7.27
C TYR A 485 7.67 5.34 -6.87
N LEU A 486 8.25 4.62 -5.91
CA LEU A 486 9.59 4.91 -5.40
C LEU A 486 10.67 4.59 -6.44
N GLU A 487 10.54 3.48 -7.16
CA GLU A 487 11.48 3.14 -8.22
C GLU A 487 11.39 4.11 -9.40
N ALA A 488 10.19 4.59 -9.78
CA ALA A 488 10.04 5.62 -10.79
C ALA A 488 10.79 6.91 -10.38
N GLU A 489 10.57 7.39 -9.15
CA GLU A 489 11.24 8.58 -8.63
C GLU A 489 12.76 8.39 -8.54
N ALA A 490 13.23 7.20 -8.16
CA ALA A 490 14.66 6.87 -8.12
C ALA A 490 15.34 6.93 -9.50
N PHE A 491 14.56 6.85 -10.59
CA PHE A 491 15.04 7.01 -11.96
C PHE A 491 14.69 8.38 -12.57
N GLY A 492 14.25 9.34 -11.76
CA GLY A 492 13.87 10.68 -12.23
C GLY A 492 12.57 10.70 -13.06
N LEU A 493 11.77 9.63 -12.98
CA LEU A 493 10.45 9.54 -13.57
C LEU A 493 9.37 9.75 -12.51
N SER A 494 8.11 9.76 -12.95
CA SER A 494 6.96 9.73 -12.05
C SER A 494 6.09 8.52 -12.34
N GLY A 495 5.43 8.04 -11.29
CA GLY A 495 4.40 7.00 -11.39
C GLY A 495 3.02 7.57 -11.11
N THR A 496 1.98 6.83 -11.47
CA THR A 496 0.62 7.02 -10.96
C THR A 496 -0.13 5.70 -10.92
N GLY A 497 -0.75 5.43 -9.76
CA GLY A 497 -1.73 4.37 -9.62
C GLY A 497 -3.06 4.77 -10.23
N ILE A 498 -3.70 3.85 -10.94
CA ILE A 498 -4.93 4.07 -11.71
C ILE A 498 -6.03 3.17 -11.12
N GLY A 499 -6.98 3.78 -10.43
CA GLY A 499 -8.13 3.07 -9.85
C GLY A 499 -9.27 2.78 -10.83
N CYS A 500 -9.36 3.58 -11.91
CA CYS A 500 -10.37 3.43 -12.96
C CYS A 500 -9.81 2.66 -14.15
N PHE A 501 -10.36 1.48 -14.39
CA PHE A 501 -10.11 0.65 -15.55
C PHE A 501 -11.37 -0.19 -15.82
N PHE A 502 -11.62 -0.56 -17.07
CA PHE A 502 -12.72 -1.42 -17.44
C PHE A 502 -12.34 -2.88 -17.15
N ASP A 503 -12.77 -3.39 -15.99
CA ASP A 503 -12.33 -4.66 -15.42
C ASP A 503 -12.44 -5.80 -16.45
N ASP A 504 -13.60 -6.00 -17.09
CA ASP A 504 -13.81 -7.11 -18.04
C ASP A 504 -13.15 -6.86 -19.41
N ALA A 505 -12.93 -5.61 -19.81
CA ALA A 505 -12.21 -5.31 -21.06
C ALA A 505 -10.74 -5.76 -20.99
N VAL A 506 -10.15 -5.65 -19.79
CA VAL A 506 -8.82 -6.20 -19.51
C VAL A 506 -8.85 -7.73 -19.59
N HIS A 507 -9.92 -8.37 -19.10
CA HIS A 507 -10.07 -9.83 -19.13
C HIS A 507 -10.22 -10.33 -20.56
N ASP A 508 -11.10 -9.71 -21.36
CA ASP A 508 -11.31 -10.03 -22.77
C ASP A 508 -10.01 -9.90 -23.57
N MET A 509 -9.24 -8.84 -23.32
CA MET A 509 -7.95 -8.61 -23.97
C MET A 509 -6.92 -9.68 -23.59
N LEU A 510 -6.90 -10.15 -22.33
CA LEU A 510 -5.99 -11.21 -21.89
C LEU A 510 -6.47 -12.63 -22.25
N GLY A 511 -7.77 -12.80 -22.51
CA GLY A 511 -8.41 -14.09 -22.79
C GLY A 511 -9.06 -14.76 -21.59
N PHE A 512 -9.21 -14.06 -20.46
CA PHE A 512 -9.83 -14.64 -19.27
C PHE A 512 -11.34 -14.78 -19.46
N SER A 513 -11.88 -15.96 -19.14
CA SER A 513 -13.30 -16.30 -19.27
C SER A 513 -13.99 -16.63 -17.95
N GLY A 514 -13.24 -16.64 -16.85
CA GLY A 514 -13.73 -16.98 -15.51
C GLY A 514 -13.35 -15.96 -14.45
N THR A 515 -13.60 -16.30 -13.19
CA THR A 515 -13.32 -15.42 -12.03
C THR A 515 -11.99 -15.74 -11.33
N ASP A 516 -11.23 -16.70 -11.86
CA ASP A 516 -9.99 -17.16 -11.21
C ASP A 516 -8.93 -16.09 -11.16
N PHE A 517 -8.83 -15.30 -12.22
CA PHE A 517 -7.97 -14.14 -12.29
C PHE A 517 -8.78 -12.88 -12.55
N GLN A 518 -8.49 -11.81 -11.82
CA GLN A 518 -9.20 -10.53 -11.94
C GLN A 518 -8.19 -9.37 -11.95
N SER A 519 -8.38 -8.42 -12.85
CA SER A 519 -7.71 -7.10 -12.78
C SER A 519 -8.19 -6.35 -11.54
N VAL A 520 -7.27 -5.95 -10.65
CA VAL A 520 -7.61 -5.30 -9.38
C VAL A 520 -7.07 -3.88 -9.23
N TYR A 521 -5.97 -3.54 -9.90
CA TYR A 521 -5.36 -2.22 -9.81
C TYR A 521 -4.50 -1.94 -11.04
N HIS A 522 -4.40 -0.71 -11.51
CA HIS A 522 -3.56 -0.35 -12.65
C HIS A 522 -2.47 0.65 -12.23
N PHE A 523 -1.39 0.74 -12.99
CA PHE A 523 -0.30 1.67 -12.72
C PHE A 523 0.35 2.14 -14.01
N THR A 524 0.98 3.33 -13.98
CA THR A 524 1.72 3.87 -15.12
C THR A 524 3.00 4.56 -14.66
N VAL A 525 4.07 4.51 -15.47
CA VAL A 525 5.37 5.13 -15.20
C VAL A 525 5.89 5.84 -16.45
N GLY A 526 6.26 7.11 -16.34
CA GLY A 526 6.78 7.90 -17.45
C GLY A 526 7.26 9.29 -17.04
N GLY A 527 7.60 10.12 -18.03
CA GLY A 527 7.93 11.53 -17.82
C GLY A 527 6.68 12.33 -17.52
N ALA A 528 6.58 12.90 -16.31
CA ALA A 528 5.43 13.69 -15.91
C ALA A 528 5.48 15.11 -16.48
N LEU A 529 4.31 15.61 -16.88
CA LEU A 529 4.13 17.04 -17.12
C LEU A 529 3.86 17.76 -15.79
N VAL A 530 4.60 18.84 -15.55
CA VAL A 530 4.41 19.71 -14.39
C VAL A 530 3.41 20.81 -14.73
N ASP A 531 2.33 20.92 -13.97
CA ASP A 531 1.41 22.05 -14.06
C ASP A 531 2.00 23.27 -13.34
N PRO A 532 2.46 24.32 -14.06
CA PRO A 532 3.09 25.49 -13.44
C PRO A 532 2.12 26.33 -12.61
N ARG A 533 0.80 26.09 -12.71
CA ARG A 533 -0.22 26.80 -11.93
C ARG A 533 -0.32 26.30 -10.49
N LEU A 534 0.20 25.11 -10.20
CA LEU A 534 0.14 24.51 -8.87
C LEU A 534 1.35 24.89 -8.03
N VAL A 535 1.11 25.62 -6.94
CA VAL A 535 2.15 25.96 -5.97
C VAL A 535 2.38 24.75 -5.05
N THR A 536 3.65 24.44 -4.77
CA THR A 536 4.05 23.46 -3.76
C THR A 536 4.55 24.20 -2.52
N LEU A 537 3.92 23.97 -1.38
CA LEU A 537 4.33 24.53 -0.09
C LEU A 537 4.99 23.44 0.80
N PRO A 538 5.83 23.83 1.77
CA PRO A 538 6.45 22.90 2.71
C PRO A 538 5.40 22.10 3.50
N ALA A 539 5.73 20.85 3.86
CA ALA A 539 4.83 19.97 4.61
C ALA A 539 4.37 20.55 5.96
N TYR A 540 5.30 21.19 6.67
CA TYR A 540 5.09 21.75 8.00
C TYR A 540 5.75 23.12 8.07
N THR A 541 5.11 24.06 8.76
CA THR A 541 5.73 25.32 9.16
C THR A 541 6.77 25.03 10.24
N ARG A 542 8.05 25.32 9.94
CA ARG A 542 9.16 25.16 10.87
C ARG A 542 9.27 26.33 11.82
#